data_AF-A0A7C1VG16-F1
#
_entry.id   AF-A0A7C1VG16-F1
#
_cell.length_a   1.000
_cell.length_b   1.000
_cell.length_c   1.000
_cell.angle_alpha   90.00
_cell.angle_beta   90.00
_cell.angle_gamma   90.00
#
_symmetry.space_group_name_H-M   'P 1'
#
loop_
_entity.id
_entity.type
_entity.pdbx_description
1 polymer ?
#
loop_
_entity_poly.entity_id
_entity_poly.type
_entity_poly.pdbx_seq_one_letter_code
_entity_poly.pdbx_strand_id
1 'polypeptide(L)'
;MDVKIDKHKDKLIRAVSEEITVLFEKVLDYAEVAVPNNEQYKKLRSKILRVGNNCIRNIGKEINMRYDVKYDPPGETIIETKFNK
;
A
#
# COMPACT_ATOMS: atom_id res chain seq x y z
N MET A 1 5.55 -7.07 26.49
CA MET A 1 5.31 -5.72 25.92
C MET A 1 4.38 -5.91 24.75
N ASP A 2 3.08 -5.65 24.94
CA ASP A 2 2.11 -5.69 23.85
C ASP A 2 2.46 -4.61 22.84
N VAL A 3 2.85 -5.02 21.63
CA VAL A 3 3.05 -4.11 20.51
C VAL A 3 1.66 -3.58 20.15
N LYS A 4 1.30 -2.40 20.65
CA LYS A 4 0.12 -1.67 20.20
C LYS A 4 0.25 -1.49 18.69
N ILE A 5 -0.50 -2.29 17.93
CA ILE A 5 -0.59 -2.16 16.47
C ILE A 5 -1.16 -0.78 16.18
N ASP A 6 -0.36 0.07 15.57
CA ASP A 6 -0.73 1.42 15.18
C ASP A 6 -1.64 1.36 13.94
N LYS A 7 -2.95 1.43 14.18
CA LYS A 7 -3.98 1.36 13.13
C LYS A 7 -3.79 2.40 12.03
N HIS A 8 -3.16 3.53 12.33
CA HIS A 8 -2.91 4.58 11.33
C HIS A 8 -1.74 4.21 10.42
N LYS A 9 -0.68 3.61 10.96
CA LYS A 9 0.40 3.02 10.15
C LYS A 9 -0.13 1.93 9.24
N ASP A 10 -0.97 1.04 9.76
CA ASP A 10 -1.59 -0.01 8.94
C ASP A 10 -2.42 0.56 7.79
N LYS A 11 -3.19 1.63 8.05
CA LYS A 11 -3.95 2.32 7.01
C LYS A 11 -3.05 2.93 5.95
N LEU A 12 -1.95 3.58 6.36
CA LEU A 12 -0.97 4.16 5.45
C LEU A 12 -0.27 3.07 4.62
N ILE A 13 0.16 1.98 5.25
CA ILE A 13 0.80 0.83 4.57
C ILE A 13 -0.14 0.25 3.53
N ARG A 14 -1.43 0.08 3.84
CA ARG A 14 -2.44 -0.41 2.88
C ARG A 14 -2.57 0.52 1.69
N ALA A 15 -2.78 1.82 1.92
CA ALA A 15 -2.92 2.79 0.85
C ALA A 15 -1.70 2.82 -0.09
N VAL A 16 -0.48 2.83 0.47
CA VAL A 16 0.74 2.81 -0.33
C VAL A 16 0.93 1.47 -1.06
N SER A 17 0.50 0.36 -0.46
CA SER A 17 0.57 -0.97 -1.11
C SER A 17 -0.38 -1.06 -2.30
N GLU A 18 -1.56 -0.44 -2.22
CA GLU A 18 -2.52 -0.34 -3.32
C GLU A 18 -1.94 0.46 -4.49
N GLU A 19 -1.33 1.63 -4.22
CA GLU A 19 -0.65 2.43 -5.24
C GLU A 19 0.50 1.68 -5.93
N ILE A 20 1.31 0.93 -5.15
CA ILE A 20 2.36 0.07 -5.71
C ILE A 20 1.73 -1.00 -6.60
N THR A 21 0.61 -1.61 -6.19
CA THR A 21 -0.06 -2.64 -6.98
C THR A 21 -0.50 -2.08 -8.33
N VAL A 22 -1.17 -0.92 -8.33
CA VAL A 22 -1.62 -0.23 -9.56
C VAL A 22 -0.45 0.12 -10.48
N LEU A 23 0.67 0.58 -9.92
CA LEU A 23 1.88 0.84 -10.70
C LEU A 23 2.36 -0.42 -11.42
N PHE A 24 2.47 -1.53 -10.70
CA PHE A 24 2.98 -2.79 -11.25
C PHE A 24 2.00 -3.43 -12.24
N GLU A 25 0.69 -3.25 -12.08
CA GLU A 25 -0.32 -3.62 -13.08
C GLU A 25 -0.09 -2.89 -14.40
N LYS A 26 0.07 -1.56 -14.38
CA LYS A 26 0.38 -0.79 -15.59
C LYS A 26 1.68 -1.25 -16.27
N VAL A 27 2.71 -1.56 -15.47
CA VAL A 27 3.97 -2.09 -16.00
C VAL A 27 3.76 -3.44 -16.70
N LEU A 28 2.88 -4.30 -16.16
CA LEU A 28 2.52 -5.56 -16.79
C LEU A 28 1.76 -5.35 -18.10
N ASP A 29 0.82 -4.40 -18.15
CA ASP A 29 0.07 -4.08 -19.36
C ASP A 29 1.01 -3.66 -20.50
N TYR A 30 1.97 -2.77 -20.21
CA TYR A 30 2.97 -2.37 -21.20
C TYR A 30 3.89 -3.54 -21.60
N ALA A 31 4.31 -4.37 -20.63
CA ALA A 31 5.15 -5.52 -20.90
C ALA A 31 4.46 -6.57 -21.77
N GLU A 32 3.14 -6.74 -21.63
CA GLU A 32 2.37 -7.70 -22.42
C GLU A 32 2.35 -7.34 -23.90
N VAL A 33 2.23 -6.05 -24.21
CA VAL A 33 2.21 -5.54 -25.60
C VAL A 33 3.62 -5.44 -26.19
N ALA A 34 4.63 -5.07 -25.38
CA ALA A 34 5.97 -4.81 -25.86
C ALA A 34 6.84 -6.06 -26.04
N VAL A 35 6.52 -7.17 -25.35
CA VAL A 35 7.35 -8.39 -25.39
C VAL A 35 6.95 -9.26 -26.59
N PRO A 36 7.92 -9.70 -27.42
CA PRO A 36 7.63 -10.31 -28.72
C PRO A 36 6.97 -11.69 -28.69
N ASN A 37 6.97 -12.39 -27.54
CA ASN A 37 6.26 -13.67 -27.40
C ASN A 37 5.83 -13.95 -25.95
N ASN A 38 4.82 -14.81 -25.82
CA ASN A 38 4.19 -15.11 -24.54
C ASN A 38 5.14 -15.83 -23.55
N GLU A 39 6.09 -16.64 -24.03
CA GLU A 39 7.02 -17.35 -23.14
C GLU A 39 8.03 -16.41 -22.47
N GLN A 40 8.52 -15.41 -23.20
CA GLN A 40 9.34 -14.34 -22.62
C GLN A 40 8.52 -13.45 -21.69
N TYR A 41 7.26 -13.15 -22.05
CA TYR A 41 6.37 -12.37 -21.21
C TYR A 41 6.10 -13.05 -19.87
N LYS A 42 5.77 -14.36 -19.86
CA LYS A 42 5.58 -15.13 -18.62
C LYS A 42 6.79 -15.04 -17.68
N LYS A 43 8.01 -15.16 -18.23
CA LYS A 43 9.26 -15.03 -17.46
C LYS A 43 9.42 -13.62 -16.89
N LEU A 44 9.18 -12.59 -17.70
CA LEU A 44 9.27 -11.19 -17.27
C LEU A 44 8.20 -10.84 -16.23
N ARG A 45 6.94 -11.21 -16.48
CA ARG A 45 5.81 -11.05 -15.56
C ARG A 45 6.11 -11.60 -14.16
N SER A 46 6.66 -12.80 -14.08
CA SER A 46 7.04 -13.40 -12.80
C SER A 46 8.07 -12.56 -12.03
N LYS A 47 9.05 -11.98 -12.74
CA LYS A 47 10.05 -11.07 -12.14
C LYS A 47 9.41 -9.76 -11.69
N ILE A 48 8.56 -9.15 -12.51
CA ILE A 48 7.85 -7.89 -12.21
C ILE A 48 7.01 -8.07 -10.93
N LEU A 49 6.20 -9.12 -10.87
CA LEU A 49 5.39 -9.43 -9.68
C LEU A 49 6.24 -9.66 -8.43
N ARG A 50 7.37 -10.36 -8.56
CA ARG A 50 8.30 -10.57 -7.44
C ARG A 50 8.89 -9.25 -6.93
N VAL A 51 9.26 -8.34 -7.83
CA VAL A 51 9.76 -7.02 -7.46
C VAL A 51 8.66 -6.19 -6.78
N GLY A 52 7.45 -6.16 -7.32
CA GLY A 52 6.32 -5.45 -6.69
C GLY A 52 6.04 -5.94 -5.27
N ASN A 53 6.02 -7.25 -5.06
CA ASN A 53 5.88 -7.85 -3.74
C ASN A 53 7.03 -7.50 -2.79
N ASN A 54 8.25 -7.34 -3.30
CA ASN A 54 9.39 -6.88 -2.49
C ASN A 54 9.25 -5.40 -2.12
N CYS A 55 8.78 -4.54 -3.05
CA CYS A 55 8.51 -3.13 -2.78
C CYS A 55 7.49 -2.96 -1.64
N ILE A 56 6.36 -3.69 -1.70
CA ILE A 56 5.34 -3.69 -0.65
C ILE A 56 5.92 -4.11 0.71
N ARG A 57 6.71 -5.18 0.74
CA ARG A 57 7.37 -5.63 2.00
C ARG A 57 8.35 -4.59 2.55
N ASN A 58 9.13 -3.95 1.68
CA ASN A 58 10.15 -2.99 2.10
C ASN A 58 9.52 -1.68 2.59
N ILE A 59 8.50 -1.16 1.91
CA ILE A 59 7.83 0.07 2.33
C ILE A 59 7.09 -0.13 3.65
N GLY A 60 6.46 -1.30 3.85
CA GLY A 60 5.83 -1.64 5.13
C GLY A 60 6.84 -1.67 6.29
N LYS A 61 8.05 -2.19 6.07
CA LYS A 61 9.13 -2.14 7.06
C LYS A 61 9.58 -0.71 7.33
N GLU A 62 9.78 0.07 6.29
CA GLU A 62 10.26 1.45 6.40
C GLU A 62 9.27 2.33 7.17
N ILE A 63 7.97 2.23 6.87
CA ILE A 63 6.89 2.93 7.59
C ILE A 63 6.89 2.54 9.07
N ASN A 64 6.97 1.25 9.37
CA ASN A 64 6.95 0.77 10.75
C ASN A 64 8.18 1.22 11.56
N MET A 65 9.36 1.24 10.93
CA MET A 65 10.63 1.56 11.60
C MET A 65 10.91 3.05 11.73
N ARG A 66 10.52 3.85 10.74
CA ARG A 66 11.02 5.24 10.61
C ARG A 66 9.97 6.32 10.72
N TYR A 67 8.69 5.98 10.64
CA TYR A 67 7.62 6.96 10.69
C TYR A 67 6.93 6.91 12.05
N ASP A 68 6.71 8.07 12.66
CA ASP A 68 5.85 8.22 13.82
C ASP A 68 4.52 8.82 13.35
N VAL A 69 3.43 8.10 13.52
CA VAL A 69 2.12 8.56 13.05
C VAL A 69 1.41 9.24 14.20
N LYS A 70 1.39 10.57 14.15
CA LYS A 70 0.69 11.39 15.13
C LYS A 70 -0.74 11.60 14.66
N TYR A 71 -1.70 11.27 15.52
CA TYR A 71 -3.09 11.65 15.32
C TYR A 71 -3.19 13.17 15.47
N ASP A 72 -3.60 13.85 14.41
CA ASP A 72 -3.94 15.27 14.44
C ASP A 72 -5.44 15.40 14.64
N PRO A 73 -5.92 15.80 15.84
CA PRO A 73 -7.34 15.96 16.08
C PRO A 73 -7.88 17.09 15.19
N PRO A 74 -9.08 16.93 14.59
CA PRO A 74 -9.70 18.02 13.85
C PRO A 74 -9.87 19.23 14.77
N GLY A 75 -9.50 20.42 14.27
CA GLY A 75 -9.55 21.68 15.03
C GLY A 75 -10.97 22.15 15.38
N GLU A 76 -12.00 21.49 14.86
CA GLU A 76 -13.40 21.79 15.13
C GLU A 76 -14.05 20.73 16.01
N THR A 77 -14.78 21.19 17.03
CA THR A 77 -15.56 20.33 17.92
C THR A 77 -16.88 19.97 17.27
N ILE A 78 -17.06 18.70 16.89
CA ILE A 78 -18.35 18.19 16.42
C ILE A 78 -19.23 17.88 17.63
N ILE A 79 -20.29 18.67 17.85
CA ILE A 79 -21.31 18.40 18.88
C ILE A 79 -22.42 17.58 18.24
N GLU A 80 -22.46 16.27 18.52
CA GLU A 80 -23.58 15.42 18.13
C GLU A 80 -24.62 15.34 19.26
N THR A 81 -25.76 16.01 19.08
CA THR A 81 -26.92 15.83 19.96
C THR A 81 -27.72 14.59 19.56
N LYS A 82 -27.74 13.57 20.44
CA LYS A 82 -28.67 12.44 20.32
C LYS A 82 -30.03 12.85 20.87
N PHE A 83 -31.04 12.93 20.01
CA PHE A 83 -32.43 13.00 20.45
C PHE A 83 -32.87 11.61 20.92
N ASN A 84 -33.01 11.42 22.23
CA ASN A 84 -33.74 10.28 22.76
C ASN A 84 -35.24 10.52 22.48
N LYS A 85 -35.85 9.63 21.70
CA LYS A 85 -37.30 9.49 21.61
C LYS A 85 -37.83 8.74 22.82
#